data_AF-A0A396KAK7-F1
#
_entry.id   AF-A0A396KAK7-F1
#
_cell.length_a   1.000
_cell.length_b   1.000
_cell.length_c   1.000
_cell.angle_alpha   90.00
_cell.angle_beta   90.00
_cell.angle_gamma   90.00
#
_symmetry.space_group_name_H-M   'P 1'
#
loop_
_entity.id
_entity.type
_entity.pdbx_description
1 polymer ?
#
loop_
_entity_poly.entity_id
_entity_poly.type
_entity_poly.pdbx_seq_one_letter_code
_entity_poly.pdbx_strand_id
1 'polypeptide(L)'
;MKKKMSLMERVKIAERREAEAKRQAERDRKRFMEADLIAKGAMVWVSALARREGPVIHVSAEEIEKARAGKYKCRMVADGSVDMVEEGYFEKFYE
;
A
#
# COMPACT_ATOMS: atom_id res chain seq x y z
N MET A 1 -20.89 -23.59 -38.49
CA MET A 1 -21.82 -23.44 -37.35
C MET A 1 -21.03 -23.19 -36.07
N LYS A 2 -21.19 -22.05 -35.39
CA LYS A 2 -20.61 -21.87 -34.04
C LYS A 2 -21.33 -22.84 -33.09
N LYS A 3 -20.62 -23.80 -32.48
CA LYS A 3 -21.18 -24.67 -31.44
C LYS A 3 -21.77 -23.78 -30.34
N LYS A 4 -23.09 -23.84 -30.13
CA LYS A 4 -23.75 -23.17 -28.99
C LYS A 4 -23.25 -23.86 -27.72
N MET A 5 -22.54 -23.12 -26.86
CA MET A 5 -22.16 -23.61 -25.54
C MET A 5 -23.39 -24.05 -24.76
N SER A 6 -23.25 -25.16 -24.04
CA SER A 6 -24.28 -25.64 -23.13
C SER A 6 -24.50 -24.64 -21.98
N LEU A 7 -25.69 -24.67 -21.38
CA LEU A 7 -25.99 -23.85 -20.21
C LEU A 7 -25.01 -24.11 -19.06
N MET A 8 -24.59 -25.37 -18.89
CA MET A 8 -23.62 -25.78 -17.87
C MET A 8 -22.23 -25.13 -18.06
N GLU A 9 -21.74 -25.06 -19.30
CA GLU A 9 -20.48 -24.39 -19.61
C GLU A 9 -20.58 -22.88 -19.37
N ARG A 10 -21.73 -22.26 -19.67
CA ARG A 10 -21.98 -20.85 -19.40
C ARG A 10 -21.97 -20.55 -17.89
N VAL A 11 -22.57 -21.42 -17.08
CA VAL A 11 -22.58 -21.31 -15.62
C VAL A 11 -21.16 -21.43 -15.06
N LYS A 12 -20.38 -22.45 -15.46
CA LYS A 12 -18.99 -22.61 -15.00
C LYS A 12 -18.10 -21.39 -15.33
N ILE A 13 -18.29 -20.78 -16.51
CA ILE A 13 -17.55 -19.57 -16.89
C ILE A 13 -17.98 -18.38 -16.03
N ALA A 14 -19.27 -18.23 -15.74
CA ALA A 14 -19.78 -17.17 -14.89
C ALA A 14 -19.24 -17.28 -13.46
N GLU A 15 -19.27 -18.48 -12.87
CA GLU A 15 -18.73 -18.74 -11.52
C GLU A 15 -17.23 -18.44 -11.44
N ARG A 16 -16.46 -18.84 -12.46
CA ARG A 16 -15.02 -18.54 -12.52
C ARG A 16 -14.75 -17.05 -12.60
N ARG A 17 -15.51 -16.31 -13.42
CA ARG A 17 -15.40 -14.85 -13.53
C ARG A 17 -15.76 -14.15 -12.22
N GLU A 18 -16.80 -14.62 -11.52
CA GLU A 18 -17.18 -14.08 -10.22
C GLU A 18 -16.08 -14.32 -9.17
N ALA A 19 -15.50 -15.53 -9.14
CA ALA A 19 -14.40 -15.85 -8.23
C ALA A 19 -13.11 -15.06 -8.52
N GLU A 20 -12.82 -14.79 -9.80
CA GLU A 20 -11.71 -13.92 -10.20
C GLU A 20 -11.99 -12.46 -9.83
N ALA A 21 -13.21 -11.96 -10.04
CA ALA A 21 -13.62 -10.61 -9.65
C ALA A 21 -13.54 -10.40 -8.14
N LYS A 22 -13.98 -11.37 -7.32
CA LYS A 22 -13.85 -11.31 -5.85
C LYS A 22 -12.38 -11.24 -5.40
N ARG A 23 -11.52 -12.09 -5.98
CA ARG A 23 -10.07 -12.06 -5.69
C ARG A 23 -9.42 -10.74 -6.11
N GLN A 24 -9.86 -10.16 -7.22
CA GLN A 24 -9.38 -8.85 -7.64
C GLN A 24 -9.82 -7.75 -6.68
N ALA A 25 -11.11 -7.72 -6.31
CA ALA A 25 -11.64 -6.74 -5.36
C ALA A 25 -10.94 -6.82 -3.99
N GLU A 26 -10.60 -8.02 -3.51
CA GLU A 26 -9.87 -8.15 -2.24
C GLU A 26 -8.42 -7.63 -2.35
N ARG A 27 -7.74 -7.89 -3.47
CA ARG A 27 -6.39 -7.34 -3.72
C ARG A 27 -6.42 -5.82 -3.78
N ASP A 28 -7.39 -5.25 -4.48
CA ASP A 28 -7.54 -3.81 -4.59
C ASP A 28 -7.89 -3.18 -3.24
N ARG A 29 -8.79 -3.81 -2.46
CA ARG A 29 -9.08 -3.38 -1.07
C ARG A 29 -7.83 -3.36 -0.20
N LYS A 30 -6.98 -4.39 -0.27
CA LYS A 30 -5.71 -4.44 0.48
C LYS A 30 -4.77 -3.32 0.06
N ARG A 31 -4.63 -3.06 -1.25
CA ARG A 31 -3.82 -1.95 -1.78
C ARG A 31 -4.35 -0.59 -1.34
N PHE A 32 -5.66 -0.37 -1.35
CA PHE A 32 -6.26 0.87 -0.88
C PHE A 32 -6.05 1.08 0.62
N MET A 33 -6.20 0.02 1.43
CA MET A 33 -5.90 0.10 2.86
C MET A 33 -4.41 0.44 3.10
N GLU A 34 -3.50 -0.20 2.38
CA GLU A 34 -2.07 0.08 2.49
C GLU A 34 -1.75 1.53 2.11
N ALA A 35 -2.31 2.02 1.00
CA ALA A 35 -2.13 3.41 0.57
C ALA A 35 -2.70 4.43 1.58
N ASP A 36 -3.88 4.15 2.16
CA ASP A 36 -4.49 4.99 3.21
C ASP A 36 -3.63 5.02 4.48
N LEU A 37 -3.08 3.88 4.88
CA LEU A 37 -2.17 3.78 6.02
C LEU A 37 -0.88 4.57 5.77
N ILE A 38 -0.31 4.49 4.57
CA ILE A 38 0.87 5.29 4.18
C ILE A 38 0.56 6.78 4.26
N ALA A 39 -0.59 7.21 3.71
CA ALA A 39 -0.99 8.62 3.75
C ALA A 39 -1.16 9.13 5.19
N LYS A 40 -1.80 8.34 6.06
CA LYS A 40 -1.93 8.66 7.49
C LYS A 40 -0.58 8.69 8.20
N GLY A 41 0.29 7.71 7.94
CA GLY A 41 1.66 7.66 8.48
C GLY A 41 2.48 8.88 8.08
N ALA A 42 2.43 9.28 6.81
CA ALA A 42 3.11 10.47 6.31
C ALA A 42 2.63 11.75 7.02
N MET A 43 1.32 11.89 7.24
CA MET A 43 0.76 13.03 7.98
C MET A 43 1.25 13.09 9.43
N VAL A 44 1.39 11.95 10.11
CA VAL A 44 1.95 11.87 11.46
C VAL A 44 3.41 12.31 11.46
N TRP A 45 4.22 11.84 10.51
CA TRP A 45 5.62 12.21 10.39
C TRP A 45 5.82 13.70 10.09
N VAL A 46 5.07 14.26 9.15
CA VAL A 46 5.08 15.69 8.85
C VAL A 46 4.71 16.50 10.08
N SER A 47 3.68 16.08 10.82
CA SER A 47 3.25 16.74 12.05
C SER A 47 4.30 16.65 13.17
N ALA A 48 4.95 15.50 13.34
CA ALA A 48 6.01 15.29 14.32
C ALA A 48 7.24 16.14 13.99
N LEU A 49 7.64 16.17 12.72
CA LEU A 49 8.75 16.98 12.22
C LEU A 49 8.46 18.47 12.40
N ALA A 50 7.25 18.94 12.05
CA ALA A 50 6.86 20.34 12.23
C ALA A 50 6.87 20.79 13.69
N ARG A 51 6.56 19.89 14.64
CA ARG A 51 6.69 20.18 16.08
C ARG A 51 8.14 20.33 16.54
N ARG A 52 9.09 19.68 15.86
CA ARG A 52 10.51 19.68 16.22
C ARG A 52 11.29 20.81 15.54
N GLU A 53 11.10 20.98 14.24
CA GLU A 53 11.85 21.92 13.40
C GLU A 53 11.12 23.26 13.19
N GLY A 54 9.82 23.31 13.51
CA GLY A 54 8.95 24.46 13.23
C GLY A 54 8.11 24.29 11.96
N PRO A 55 7.25 25.28 11.64
CA PRO A 55 6.27 25.18 10.56
C PRO A 55 6.86 25.28 9.15
N VAL A 56 8.14 25.63 9.03
CA VAL A 56 8.83 25.79 7.74
C VAL A 56 10.13 25.01 7.79
N ILE A 57 10.31 24.13 6.80
CA ILE A 57 11.50 23.29 6.66
C ILE A 57 12.00 23.45 5.25
N HIS A 58 13.28 23.77 5.11
CA HIS A 58 13.93 23.75 3.81
C HIS A 58 14.32 22.31 3.47
N VAL A 59 13.91 21.85 2.28
CA VAL A 59 14.32 20.55 1.72
C VAL A 59 15.01 20.84 0.40
N SER A 60 16.25 20.37 0.25
CA SER A 60 17.04 20.57 -0.96
C SER A 60 16.51 19.72 -2.13
N ALA A 61 16.81 20.12 -3.36
CA ALA A 61 16.44 19.35 -4.55
C ALA A 61 17.07 17.93 -4.53
N GLU A 62 18.28 17.78 -4.00
CA GLU A 62 18.95 16.49 -3.86
C GLU A 62 18.19 15.57 -2.90
N GLU A 63 17.72 16.09 -1.77
CA GLU A 63 16.92 15.33 -0.81
C GLU A 63 15.58 14.91 -1.39
N ILE A 64 14.95 15.74 -2.22
CA ILE A 64 13.72 15.38 -2.95
C ILE A 64 13.98 14.18 -3.87
N GLU A 65 15.07 14.19 -4.64
CA GLU A 65 15.40 13.09 -5.54
C GLU A 65 15.72 11.80 -4.77
N LYS A 66 16.45 11.89 -3.64
CA LYS A 66 16.68 10.74 -2.76
C LYS A 66 15.38 10.20 -2.16
N ALA A 67 14.49 11.07 -1.73
CA ALA A 67 13.19 10.68 -1.15
C ALA A 67 12.30 9.96 -2.18
N ARG A 68 12.34 10.35 -3.46
CA ARG A 68 11.60 9.67 -4.55
C ARG A 68 12.07 8.23 -4.77
N ALA A 69 13.34 7.93 -4.49
CA ALA A 69 13.90 6.60 -4.63
C ALA A 69 13.59 5.69 -3.43
N GLY A 70 13.28 6.26 -2.28
CA GLY A 70 12.96 5.53 -1.05
C GLY A 70 11.64 4.76 -1.18
N LYS A 71 11.67 3.47 -0.86
CA LYS A 71 10.45 2.66 -0.71
C LYS A 71 10.15 2.52 0.77
N TYR A 72 8.89 2.77 1.14
CA TYR A 72 8.43 2.64 2.52
C TYR A 72 7.31 1.60 2.61
N LYS A 73 7.26 0.89 3.73
CA LYS A 73 6.19 -0.05 4.08
C LYS A 73 5.52 0.42 5.35
N CYS A 74 4.23 0.15 5.46
CA CYS A 74 3.47 0.34 6.70
C CYS A 74 3.31 -0.99 7.42
N ARG A 75 3.53 -0.98 8.74
CA ARG A 75 3.28 -2.13 9.61
C ARG A 75 2.32 -1.71 10.71
N MET A 76 1.22 -2.43 10.85
CA MET A 76 0.33 -2.25 11.99
C MET A 76 0.91 -2.95 13.21
N VAL A 77 0.94 -2.23 14.32
CA VAL A 77 1.42 -2.70 15.62
C VAL A 77 0.25 -3.30 16.41
N ALA A 78 0.55 -4.13 17.40
CA ALA A 78 -0.46 -4.87 18.17
C ALA A 78 -1.49 -3.99 18.89
N ASP A 79 -1.11 -2.75 19.26
CA ASP A 79 -1.97 -1.76 19.89
C ASP A 79 -2.83 -0.96 18.88
N GLY A 80 -2.71 -1.26 17.59
CA GLY A 80 -3.43 -0.57 16.51
C GLY A 80 -2.71 0.68 15.98
N SER A 81 -1.53 1.01 16.49
CA SER A 81 -0.67 2.05 15.89
C SER A 81 -0.01 1.56 14.59
N VAL A 82 0.61 2.47 13.83
CA VAL A 82 1.19 2.19 12.51
C VAL A 82 2.62 2.70 12.45
N ASP A 83 3.56 1.79 12.20
CA ASP A 83 4.94 2.13 11.87
C ASP A 83 5.05 2.37 10.37
N MET A 84 5.75 3.43 9.99
CA MET A 84 6.20 3.67 8.62
C MET A 84 7.71 3.44 8.57
N VAL A 85 8.14 2.48 7.76
CA VAL A 85 9.49 1.94 7.79
C VAL A 85 10.07 1.94 6.38
N GLU A 86 11.28 2.46 6.21
CA GLU A 86 12.01 2.33 4.95
C GLU A 86 12.29 0.84 4.65
N GLU A 87 12.04 0.40 3.43
CA GLU A 87 12.25 -0.97 3.01
C GLU A 87 13.73 -1.35 3.18
N GLY A 88 14.01 -2.47 3.87
CA GLY A 88 15.36 -2.89 4.21
C GLY A 88 15.98 -2.18 5.42
N TYR A 89 15.28 -1.27 6.10
CA TYR A 89 15.81 -0.59 7.30
C TYR A 89 16.16 -1.60 8.39
N PHE A 90 15.19 -2.41 8.86
CA PHE A 90 15.44 -3.36 9.95
C PHE A 90 16.38 -4.52 9.56
N GLU A 91 16.47 -4.87 8.27
CA GLU A 91 17.41 -5.88 7.80
C GLU A 91 18.86 -5.45 8.06
N LYS A 92 19.15 -4.15 8.06
CA LYS A 92 20.46 -3.60 8.40
C LYS A 92 20.81 -3.63 9.91
N PHE A 93 19.82 -3.85 10.78
CA PHE A 93 20.02 -3.83 12.25
C PHE A 93 20.00 -5.23 12.89
N TYR A 94 19.74 -6.28 12.10
CA TYR A 94 19.71 -7.68 12.55
C TYR A 94 20.84 -8.54 11.94
N GLU A 95 21.92 -7.91 11.46
CA GLU A 95 23.22 -8.57 11.22
C GLU A 95 24.06 -8.66 12.50
#